data_AF-A0A5M9GQR2-F1
#
_entry.id   AF-A0A5M9GQR2-F1
#
_cell.length_a   1.000
_cell.length_b   1.000
_cell.length_c   1.000
_cell.angle_alpha   90.00
_cell.angle_beta   90.00
_cell.angle_gamma   90.00
#
_symmetry.space_group_name_H-M   'P 1'
#
loop_
_entity.id
_entity.type
_entity.pdbx_description
1 polymer ?
#
loop_
_entity_poly.entity_id
_entity_poly.type
_entity_poly.pdbx_seq_one_letter_code
_entity_poly.pdbx_strand_id
1 'polypeptide(L)'
;MVYVKNASGANVDAIHFDHGVIRKQADGYMVNYFLNDHQGSTRVVVDGNDAVLEKNDYYLFGARHERNDYLASDNRYKYNSKEEQIVGDVGFLDYGARMYDAEIARWNAVDPLAEKGFRLSPYVYCNNNPIRFLDPDGRWFDDDNEETAEELEKKIDKRTKKLLKQIARLEKNGKDVGDRRERISELNKSKSDIAAMRDDKVHEFRYALTPDNRPLTTPQNDGSVVTMYHDGTTGSMLHETRHGGQVVTGEINFVKASDGAWIPGSEYGVNDEMSSYKAQYSYNGSLDYEIHAGVIDPKFFPVLLQFGGQSLARRSITNINQITPAVINSMGEGSIFVGQKYVYPAQFIKPKQWNSN
;
A
#
# COMPACT_ATOMS: atom_id res chain seq x y z
N MET A 1 15.44 11.73 -13.52
CA MET A 1 16.19 12.45 -14.59
C MET A 1 17.67 12.23 -14.35
N VAL A 2 18.41 11.86 -15.38
CA VAL A 2 19.83 11.49 -15.34
C VAL A 2 20.63 12.55 -16.10
N TYR A 3 21.76 12.97 -15.51
CA TYR A 3 22.67 13.97 -16.09
C TYR A 3 24.06 13.38 -16.28
N VAL A 4 24.70 13.75 -17.39
CA VAL A 4 26.11 13.45 -17.65
C VAL A 4 26.91 14.75 -17.59
N LYS A 5 27.99 14.75 -16.80
CA LYS A 5 28.87 15.90 -16.62
C LYS A 5 30.07 15.79 -17.56
N ASN A 6 30.18 16.72 -18.49
CA ASN A 6 31.31 16.86 -19.40
C ASN A 6 32.06 18.18 -19.13
N ALA A 7 33.15 18.41 -19.86
CA ALA A 7 33.97 19.63 -19.74
C ALA A 7 33.17 20.94 -19.91
N SER A 8 32.05 20.89 -20.65
CA SER A 8 31.14 22.00 -20.92
C SER A 8 29.97 22.12 -19.92
N GLY A 9 29.90 21.27 -18.90
CA GLY A 9 28.86 21.29 -17.86
C GLY A 9 28.00 20.02 -17.81
N ALA A 10 26.94 20.05 -17.00
CA ALA A 10 25.98 18.96 -16.89
C ALA A 10 24.95 19.03 -18.02
N ASN A 11 24.77 17.94 -18.74
CA ASN A 11 23.78 17.80 -19.80
C ASN A 11 22.78 16.69 -19.42
N VAL A 12 21.51 16.86 -19.78
CA VAL A 12 20.49 15.81 -19.60
C VAL A 12 20.83 14.65 -20.53
N ASP A 13 20.85 13.45 -19.96
CA ASP A 13 21.12 12.20 -20.69
C ASP A 13 19.82 11.40 -20.88
N ALA A 14 19.06 11.24 -19.80
CA ALA A 14 17.78 10.54 -19.81
C ALA A 14 16.73 11.15 -18.87
N ILE A 15 15.46 11.14 -19.30
CA ILE A 15 14.30 11.48 -18.47
C ILE A 15 13.38 10.27 -18.45
N HIS A 16 13.30 9.59 -17.31
CA HIS A 16 12.40 8.47 -17.10
C HIS A 16 10.99 8.96 -16.75
N PHE A 17 10.00 8.25 -17.25
CA PHE A 17 8.59 8.36 -16.89
C PHE A 17 7.98 6.95 -16.84
N ASP A 18 6.76 6.82 -16.33
CA ASP A 18 6.14 5.53 -15.97
C ASP A 18 6.25 4.45 -17.07
N HIS A 19 6.01 4.83 -18.32
CA HIS A 19 6.02 3.92 -19.47
C HIS A 19 7.10 4.23 -20.49
N GLY A 20 8.24 4.79 -20.08
CA GLY A 20 9.29 5.06 -21.05
C GLY A 20 10.42 5.95 -20.58
N VAL A 21 11.23 6.34 -21.56
CA VAL A 21 12.39 7.18 -21.34
C VAL A 21 12.60 8.11 -22.52
N ILE A 22 12.87 9.38 -22.23
CA ILE A 22 13.40 10.32 -23.22
C ILE A 22 14.92 10.23 -23.14
N ARG A 23 15.57 9.82 -24.21
CA ARG A 23 17.03 9.70 -24.30
C ARG A 23 17.60 10.74 -25.23
N LYS A 24 18.81 11.21 -24.90
CA LYS A 24 19.59 12.05 -25.80
C LYS A 24 20.09 11.23 -26.99
N GLN A 25 19.93 11.79 -28.19
CA GLN A 25 20.55 11.31 -29.43
C GLN A 25 21.52 12.35 -30.00
N ALA A 26 22.20 12.00 -31.10
CA ALA A 26 23.11 12.91 -31.80
C ALA A 26 22.45 14.26 -32.16
N ASP A 27 21.19 14.21 -32.63
CA ASP A 27 20.47 15.38 -33.17
C ASP A 27 19.31 15.87 -32.29
N GLY A 28 19.27 15.49 -31.00
CA GLY A 28 18.23 15.95 -30.09
C GLY A 28 17.85 14.92 -29.04
N TYR A 29 16.55 14.76 -28.81
CA TYR A 29 15.99 13.80 -27.86
C TYR A 29 14.96 12.93 -28.56
N MET A 30 15.00 11.63 -28.25
CA MET A 30 14.04 10.65 -28.72
C MET A 30 13.29 10.09 -27.52
N VAL A 31 11.99 9.91 -27.67
CA VAL A 31 11.16 9.22 -26.68
C VAL A 31 11.06 7.74 -27.06
N ASN A 32 11.30 6.88 -26.08
CA ASN A 32 11.07 5.44 -26.16
C ASN A 32 9.93 5.09 -25.21
N TYR A 33 8.86 4.50 -25.74
CA TYR A 33 7.76 3.97 -24.95
C TYR A 33 7.94 2.47 -24.73
N PHE A 34 7.67 2.01 -23.51
CA PHE A 34 7.78 0.61 -23.11
C PHE A 34 6.39 -0.02 -23.03
N LEU A 35 6.16 -1.02 -23.88
CA LEU A 35 4.98 -1.87 -23.82
C LEU A 35 5.30 -3.10 -22.98
N ASN A 36 4.71 -3.15 -21.79
CA ASN A 36 5.01 -4.15 -20.77
C ASN A 36 3.95 -5.26 -20.73
N ASP A 37 4.34 -6.46 -20.26
CA ASP A 37 3.40 -7.51 -19.91
C ASP A 37 2.82 -7.34 -18.48
N HIS A 38 1.99 -8.29 -18.04
CA HIS A 38 1.35 -8.26 -16.72
C HIS A 38 2.34 -8.23 -15.54
N GLN A 39 3.56 -8.76 -15.71
CA GLN A 39 4.61 -8.72 -14.69
C GLN A 39 5.49 -7.47 -14.82
N GLY A 40 5.13 -6.52 -15.70
CA GLY A 40 5.89 -5.30 -15.95
C GLY A 40 7.14 -5.51 -16.81
N SER A 41 7.29 -6.64 -17.50
CA SER A 41 8.47 -6.88 -18.36
C SER A 41 8.32 -6.21 -19.71
N THR A 42 9.34 -5.48 -20.16
CA THR A 42 9.30 -4.75 -21.44
C THR A 42 9.33 -5.72 -22.61
N ARG A 43 8.19 -5.87 -23.30
CA ARG A 43 8.02 -6.75 -24.47
C ARG A 43 8.33 -6.05 -25.77
N VAL A 44 7.98 -4.77 -25.89
CA VAL A 44 8.21 -3.98 -27.09
C VAL A 44 8.64 -2.58 -26.69
N VAL A 45 9.61 -2.03 -27.41
CA VAL A 45 9.96 -0.60 -27.34
C VAL A 45 9.55 0.05 -28.64
N VAL A 46 8.84 1.17 -28.57
CA VAL A 46 8.45 1.97 -29.74
C VAL A 46 8.91 3.41 -29.60
N ASP A 47 9.19 4.08 -30.71
CA ASP A 47 9.53 5.50 -30.72
C ASP A 47 8.28 6.41 -30.70
N GLY A 48 8.49 7.72 -30.76
CA GLY A 48 7.40 8.71 -30.82
C GLY A 48 6.56 8.71 -32.11
N ASN A 49 6.94 7.91 -33.11
CA ASN A 49 6.24 7.75 -34.38
C ASN A 49 5.66 6.32 -34.54
N ASP A 50 5.52 5.58 -33.44
CA ASP A 50 5.05 4.19 -33.38
C ASP A 50 5.96 3.17 -34.11
N ALA A 51 7.20 3.54 -34.44
CA ALA A 51 8.14 2.60 -35.01
C ALA A 51 8.68 1.66 -33.93
N VAL A 52 8.63 0.35 -34.18
CA VAL A 52 9.19 -0.65 -33.26
C VAL A 52 10.70 -0.59 -33.29
N LEU A 53 11.29 -0.34 -32.12
CA LEU A 53 12.74 -0.29 -31.91
C LEU A 53 13.29 -1.60 -31.33
N GLU A 54 12.51 -2.28 -30.51
CA GLU A 54 12.93 -3.52 -29.84
C GLU A 54 11.76 -4.46 -29.60
N LYS A 55 12.02 -5.77 -29.65
CA LYS A 55 11.11 -6.81 -29.18
C LYS A 55 11.83 -7.75 -28.23
N ASN A 56 11.15 -8.20 -27.19
CA ASN A 56 11.63 -9.18 -26.23
C ASN A 56 10.57 -10.22 -25.93
N ASP A 57 10.99 -11.48 -25.96
CA ASP A 57 10.28 -12.57 -25.31
C ASP A 57 11.10 -13.08 -24.13
N TYR A 58 10.42 -13.46 -23.05
CA TYR A 58 11.06 -13.96 -21.84
C TYR A 58 10.55 -15.36 -21.52
N TYR A 59 11.45 -16.22 -21.06
CA TYR A 59 11.11 -17.43 -20.33
C TYR A 59 10.53 -17.06 -18.95
N LEU A 60 9.96 -18.05 -18.26
CA LEU A 60 9.24 -17.87 -16.99
C LEU A 60 10.04 -17.11 -15.93
N PHE A 61 11.35 -17.31 -15.90
CA PHE A 61 12.25 -16.70 -14.92
C PHE A 61 13.02 -15.49 -15.47
N GLY A 62 12.60 -14.94 -16.60
CA GLY A 62 13.14 -13.69 -17.13
C GLY A 62 14.31 -13.82 -18.09
N ALA A 63 14.86 -15.02 -18.32
CA ALA A 63 15.83 -15.23 -19.38
C ALA A 63 15.21 -14.82 -20.73
N ARG A 64 15.95 -14.06 -21.54
CA ARG A 64 15.47 -13.66 -22.86
C ARG A 64 15.44 -14.85 -23.81
N HIS A 65 14.37 -14.98 -24.57
CA HIS A 65 14.28 -15.92 -25.66
C HIS A 65 14.86 -15.26 -26.92
N GLU A 66 16.11 -15.58 -27.22
CA GLU A 66 16.83 -14.95 -28.33
C GLU A 66 16.23 -15.32 -29.69
N ARG A 67 15.97 -14.29 -30.49
CA ARG A 67 15.37 -14.41 -31.81
C ARG A 67 16.06 -13.47 -32.79
N ASN A 68 16.59 -14.04 -33.87
CA ASN A 68 17.30 -13.26 -34.89
C ASN A 68 16.40 -12.29 -35.66
N ASP A 69 15.07 -12.52 -35.67
CA ASP A 69 14.10 -11.65 -36.31
C ASP A 69 13.62 -10.50 -35.41
N TYR A 70 14.09 -10.43 -34.17
CA TYR A 70 13.72 -9.35 -33.24
C TYR A 70 14.68 -8.18 -33.37
N LEU A 71 14.09 -6.99 -33.48
CA LEU A 71 14.85 -5.74 -33.39
C LEU A 71 15.39 -5.60 -31.97
N ALA A 72 16.57 -5.00 -31.85
CA ALA A 72 17.24 -4.71 -30.59
C ALA A 72 17.56 -3.21 -30.53
N SER A 73 17.45 -2.63 -29.34
CA SER A 73 17.83 -1.26 -29.07
C SER A 73 18.86 -1.18 -27.94
N ASP A 74 19.33 0.03 -27.62
CA ASP A 74 20.18 0.33 -26.47
C ASP A 74 19.39 0.40 -25.15
N ASN A 75 18.10 0.03 -25.17
CA ASN A 75 17.29 -0.04 -23.97
C ASN A 75 17.90 -1.03 -22.97
N ARG A 76 18.03 -0.60 -21.72
CA ARG A 76 18.54 -1.43 -20.61
C ARG A 76 17.43 -1.94 -19.71
N TYR A 77 16.19 -1.46 -19.82
CA TYR A 77 15.09 -1.90 -18.95
C TYR A 77 14.39 -3.10 -19.59
N LYS A 78 14.54 -4.29 -19.00
CA LYS A 78 14.13 -5.56 -19.60
C LYS A 78 13.03 -6.25 -18.77
N TYR A 79 13.34 -7.39 -18.20
CA TYR A 79 12.44 -8.18 -17.37
C TYR A 79 12.07 -7.43 -16.08
N ASN A 80 10.78 -7.43 -15.73
CA ASN A 80 10.19 -6.60 -14.67
C ASN A 80 10.58 -5.10 -14.70
N SER A 81 10.89 -4.56 -15.89
CA SER A 81 11.41 -3.20 -16.05
C SER A 81 12.69 -2.94 -15.23
N LYS A 82 13.48 -3.97 -14.93
CA LYS A 82 14.78 -3.84 -14.24
C LYS A 82 15.91 -3.60 -15.22
N GLU A 83 16.91 -2.87 -14.75
CA GLU A 83 18.04 -2.45 -15.57
C GLU A 83 19.04 -3.60 -15.72
N GLU A 84 19.25 -4.03 -16.95
CA GLU A 84 20.28 -4.99 -17.35
C GLU A 84 21.66 -4.35 -17.27
N GLN A 85 22.55 -4.99 -16.54
CA GLN A 85 23.93 -4.57 -16.33
C GLN A 85 24.80 -5.02 -17.51
N ILE A 86 25.34 -4.03 -18.22
CA ILE A 86 26.21 -4.24 -19.39
C ILE A 86 27.70 -4.25 -19.04
N VAL A 87 28.07 -3.86 -17.83
CA VAL A 87 29.48 -3.84 -17.42
C VAL A 87 29.96 -5.26 -17.21
N GLY A 88 30.90 -5.70 -18.05
CA GLY A 88 31.46 -7.05 -17.99
C GLY A 88 30.56 -8.14 -18.59
N ASP A 89 29.55 -7.75 -19.39
CA ASP A 89 28.64 -8.66 -20.10
C ASP A 89 28.00 -9.72 -19.19
N VAL A 90 27.70 -9.35 -17.94
CA VAL A 90 27.12 -10.28 -16.95
C VAL A 90 25.64 -10.54 -17.19
N GLY A 91 24.92 -9.63 -17.87
CA GLY A 91 23.49 -9.80 -18.18
C GLY A 91 22.57 -9.78 -16.95
N PHE A 92 23.09 -9.42 -15.78
CA PHE A 92 22.31 -9.40 -14.55
C PHE A 92 21.35 -8.22 -14.52
N LEU A 93 20.20 -8.43 -13.89
CA LEU A 93 19.19 -7.40 -13.69
C LEU A 93 19.35 -6.78 -12.32
N ASP A 94 19.44 -5.45 -12.26
CA ASP A 94 19.55 -4.72 -11.00
C ASP A 94 18.18 -4.47 -10.39
N TYR A 95 17.91 -5.14 -9.27
CA TYR A 95 16.70 -4.94 -8.49
C TYR A 95 16.92 -3.94 -7.34
N GLY A 96 18.16 -3.52 -7.07
CA GLY A 96 18.52 -2.57 -6.02
C GLY A 96 19.28 -3.25 -4.88
N ALA A 97 18.62 -4.15 -4.12
CA ALA A 97 19.27 -4.85 -3.02
C ALA A 97 20.15 -6.03 -3.48
N ARG A 98 19.80 -6.65 -4.61
CA ARG A 98 20.51 -7.79 -5.21
C ARG A 98 20.48 -7.69 -6.73
N MET A 99 21.46 -8.32 -7.37
CA MET A 99 21.42 -8.52 -8.81
C MET A 99 20.81 -9.89 -9.11
N TYR A 100 19.88 -9.92 -10.05
CA TYR A 100 19.19 -11.14 -10.45
C TYR A 100 19.85 -11.73 -11.69
N ASP A 101 20.18 -13.02 -11.60
CA ASP A 101 20.63 -13.81 -12.75
C ASP A 101 19.45 -14.59 -13.31
N ALA A 102 18.96 -14.10 -14.45
CA ALA A 102 17.81 -14.67 -15.13
C ALA A 102 18.14 -15.99 -15.84
N GLU A 103 19.41 -16.25 -16.19
CA GLU A 103 19.83 -17.49 -16.85
C GLU A 103 19.74 -18.69 -15.91
N ILE A 104 20.15 -18.51 -14.65
CA ILE A 104 20.06 -19.55 -13.62
C ILE A 104 18.83 -19.43 -12.72
N ALA A 105 18.02 -18.40 -12.93
CA ALA A 105 16.79 -18.12 -12.19
C ALA A 105 17.00 -17.91 -10.67
N ARG A 106 18.08 -17.22 -10.27
CA ARG A 106 18.45 -17.02 -8.85
C ARG A 106 19.04 -15.65 -8.59
N TRP A 107 19.06 -15.26 -7.32
CA TRP A 107 19.83 -14.12 -6.86
C TRP A 107 21.32 -14.44 -6.81
N ASN A 108 22.15 -13.46 -7.10
CA ASN A 108 23.61 -13.58 -7.00
C ASN A 108 24.16 -13.34 -5.58
N ALA A 109 23.30 -12.95 -4.63
CA ALA A 109 23.63 -12.67 -3.25
C ALA A 109 22.56 -13.22 -2.29
N VAL A 110 22.96 -13.45 -1.04
CA VAL A 110 22.06 -13.86 0.05
C VAL A 110 21.02 -12.76 0.29
N ASP A 111 19.75 -13.16 0.42
CA ASP A 111 18.67 -12.23 0.80
C ASP A 111 19.00 -11.50 2.12
N PRO A 112 18.96 -10.16 2.15
CA PRO A 112 19.10 -9.40 3.40
C PRO A 112 18.07 -9.77 4.47
N LEU A 113 16.96 -10.39 4.09
CA LEU A 113 15.87 -10.86 4.95
C LEU A 113 15.73 -12.39 4.92
N ALA A 114 16.82 -13.13 4.66
CA ALA A 114 16.80 -14.59 4.56
C ALA A 114 16.20 -15.29 5.80
N GLU A 115 16.27 -14.67 6.97
CA GLU A 115 15.67 -15.15 8.21
C GLU A 115 14.14 -15.21 8.19
N LYS A 116 13.46 -14.45 7.32
CA LYS A 116 12.01 -14.58 7.13
C LYS A 116 11.62 -15.95 6.54
N GLY A 117 12.54 -16.54 5.77
CA GLY A 117 12.30 -17.67 4.89
C GLY A 117 13.06 -18.94 5.24
N PHE A 118 13.08 -19.39 6.51
CA PHE A 118 13.92 -20.52 6.95
C PHE A 118 13.78 -21.81 6.12
N ARG A 119 12.65 -22.00 5.43
CA ARG A 119 12.37 -23.20 4.62
C ARG A 119 12.79 -23.05 3.15
N LEU A 120 13.23 -21.86 2.75
CA LEU A 120 13.60 -21.51 1.39
C LEU A 120 15.09 -21.18 1.30
N SER A 121 15.64 -21.33 0.11
CA SER A 121 17.03 -20.95 -0.15
C SER A 121 17.15 -19.42 -0.08
N PRO A 122 18.21 -18.85 0.52
CA PRO A 122 18.44 -17.40 0.52
C PRO A 122 18.68 -16.81 -0.88
N TYR A 123 18.79 -17.65 -1.90
CA TYR A 123 18.98 -17.26 -3.30
C TYR A 123 17.71 -17.49 -4.15
N VAL A 124 16.59 -17.89 -3.53
CA VAL A 124 15.36 -18.18 -4.27
C VAL A 124 14.76 -16.90 -4.83
N TYR A 125 14.38 -16.93 -6.12
CA TYR A 125 13.59 -15.89 -6.74
C TYR A 125 12.11 -16.26 -6.67
N CYS A 126 11.28 -15.37 -6.11
CA CYS A 126 9.81 -15.46 -6.13
C CYS A 126 9.23 -16.84 -5.73
N ASN A 127 9.80 -17.50 -4.72
CA ASN A 127 9.43 -18.88 -4.32
C ASN A 127 9.44 -19.93 -5.44
N ASN A 128 10.22 -19.74 -6.50
CA ASN A 128 10.13 -20.51 -7.75
C ASN A 128 8.76 -20.42 -8.47
N ASN A 129 7.95 -19.39 -8.22
CA ASN A 129 6.70 -19.11 -8.90
C ASN A 129 6.63 -17.65 -9.41
N PRO A 130 7.46 -17.30 -10.41
CA PRO A 130 7.58 -15.94 -10.96
C PRO A 130 6.39 -15.49 -11.82
N ILE A 131 5.43 -16.40 -12.07
CA ILE A 131 4.16 -16.06 -12.72
C ILE A 131 3.22 -15.38 -11.72
N ARG A 132 3.27 -15.82 -10.45
CA ARG A 132 2.40 -15.29 -9.39
C ARG A 132 3.06 -14.18 -8.61
N PHE A 133 4.35 -14.33 -8.30
CA PHE A 133 5.06 -13.43 -7.41
C PHE A 133 6.06 -12.57 -8.20
N LEU A 134 6.23 -11.35 -7.71
CA LEU A 134 7.21 -10.38 -8.18
C LEU A 134 8.05 -9.97 -6.97
N ASP A 135 9.37 -9.89 -7.15
CA ASP A 135 10.27 -9.29 -6.17
C ASP A 135 10.56 -7.84 -6.64
N PRO A 136 10.06 -6.80 -5.93
CA PRO A 136 10.19 -5.42 -6.40
C PRO A 136 11.60 -4.85 -6.28
N ASP A 137 12.41 -5.32 -5.34
CA ASP A 137 13.65 -4.62 -4.96
C ASP A 137 14.84 -5.53 -4.60
N GLY A 138 14.68 -6.84 -4.77
CA GLY A 138 15.68 -7.82 -4.40
C GLY A 138 15.69 -8.10 -2.90
N ARG A 139 14.61 -7.85 -2.17
CA ARG A 139 14.40 -8.32 -0.80
C ARG A 139 13.14 -9.18 -0.80
N TRP A 140 13.10 -10.15 0.11
CA TRP A 140 12.02 -11.13 0.25
C TRP A 140 10.65 -10.69 -0.29
N PHE A 141 10.15 -11.39 -1.32
CA PHE A 141 8.78 -11.27 -1.81
C PHE A 141 7.81 -11.54 -0.64
N ASP A 142 7.04 -10.53 -0.23
CA ASP A 142 6.30 -10.59 1.04
C ASP A 142 5.00 -11.41 0.91
N ASP A 143 5.16 -12.75 0.87
CA ASP A 143 4.07 -13.74 0.87
C ASP A 143 3.07 -13.49 2.02
N ASP A 144 3.54 -13.01 3.18
CA ASP A 144 2.72 -12.82 4.37
C ASP A 144 1.74 -11.65 4.19
N ASN A 145 2.17 -10.56 3.53
CA ASN A 145 1.29 -9.43 3.22
C ASN A 145 0.25 -9.79 2.16
N GLU A 146 0.65 -10.55 1.13
CA GLU A 146 -0.28 -11.00 0.09
C GLU A 146 -1.29 -12.00 0.66
N GLU A 147 -0.87 -12.95 1.49
CA GLU A 147 -1.78 -13.85 2.21
C GLU A 147 -2.75 -13.06 3.10
N THR A 148 -2.25 -12.05 3.82
CA THR A 148 -3.08 -11.18 4.67
C THR A 148 -4.11 -10.39 3.85
N ALA A 149 -3.71 -9.85 2.69
CA ALA A 149 -4.61 -9.15 1.78
C ALA A 149 -5.68 -10.09 1.21
N GLU A 150 -5.30 -11.29 0.74
CA GLU A 150 -6.25 -12.31 0.27
C GLU A 150 -7.24 -12.74 1.37
N GLU A 151 -6.76 -12.92 2.60
CA GLU A 151 -7.63 -13.22 3.75
C GLU A 151 -8.62 -12.11 4.02
N LEU A 152 -8.18 -10.85 3.92
CA LEU A 152 -9.00 -9.67 4.13
C LEU A 152 -10.11 -9.60 3.07
N GLU A 153 -9.78 -9.83 1.79
CA GLU A 153 -10.77 -9.92 0.70
C GLU A 153 -11.79 -11.04 0.93
N LYS A 154 -11.35 -12.23 1.34
CA LYS A 154 -12.24 -13.35 1.69
C LYS A 154 -13.20 -12.97 2.83
N LYS A 155 -12.71 -12.24 3.84
CA LYS A 155 -13.52 -11.72 4.96
C LYS A 155 -14.53 -10.68 4.47
N ILE A 156 -14.12 -9.76 3.58
CA ILE A 156 -15.00 -8.78 2.93
C ILE A 156 -16.12 -9.50 2.17
N ASP A 157 -15.79 -10.43 1.28
CA ASP A 157 -16.78 -11.12 0.45
C ASP A 157 -17.81 -11.89 1.29
N LYS A 158 -17.34 -12.56 2.34
CA LYS A 158 -18.21 -13.23 3.32
C LYS A 158 -19.14 -12.24 4.01
N ARG A 159 -18.66 -11.05 4.37
CA ARG A 159 -19.47 -10.01 5.01
C ARG A 159 -20.49 -9.42 4.04
N THR A 160 -20.09 -9.08 2.82
CA THR A 160 -20.95 -8.59 1.75
C THR A 160 -22.09 -9.57 1.45
N LYS A 161 -21.78 -10.86 1.31
CA LYS A 161 -22.79 -11.92 1.12
C LYS A 161 -23.79 -11.99 2.28
N LYS A 162 -23.35 -11.77 3.53
CA LYS A 162 -24.23 -11.74 4.70
C LYS A 162 -25.16 -10.51 4.66
N LEU A 163 -24.64 -9.34 4.30
CA LEU A 163 -25.42 -8.11 4.20
C LEU A 163 -26.47 -8.21 3.08
N LEU A 164 -26.11 -8.74 1.90
CA LEU A 164 -27.05 -8.97 0.80
C LEU A 164 -28.22 -9.88 1.21
N LYS A 165 -27.94 -10.97 1.94
CA LYS A 165 -28.99 -11.84 2.48
C LYS A 165 -29.90 -11.12 3.48
N GLN A 166 -29.35 -10.24 4.32
CA GLN A 166 -30.14 -9.44 5.25
C GLN A 166 -31.03 -8.45 4.52
N ILE A 167 -30.51 -7.77 3.49
CA ILE A 167 -31.26 -6.84 2.63
C ILE A 167 -32.45 -7.58 2.01
N ALA A 168 -32.21 -8.70 1.31
CA ALA A 168 -33.28 -9.46 0.67
C ALA A 168 -34.37 -9.91 1.65
N ARG A 169 -34.00 -10.28 2.88
CA ARG A 169 -34.98 -10.64 3.93
C ARG A 169 -35.77 -9.42 4.42
N LEU A 170 -35.15 -8.25 4.57
CA LEU A 170 -35.81 -7.04 5.04
C LEU A 170 -36.79 -6.52 3.98
N GLU A 171 -36.35 -6.47 2.72
CA GLU A 171 -37.17 -6.06 1.57
C GLU A 171 -38.38 -6.98 1.40
N LYS A 172 -38.20 -8.30 1.48
CA LYS A 172 -39.31 -9.27 1.43
C LYS A 172 -40.36 -9.02 2.52
N ASN A 173 -39.96 -8.50 3.67
CA ASN A 173 -40.85 -8.22 4.80
C ASN A 173 -41.31 -6.75 4.83
N GLY A 174 -41.03 -5.94 3.80
CA GLY A 174 -41.36 -4.52 3.74
C GLY A 174 -40.68 -3.68 4.84
N LYS A 175 -39.54 -4.12 5.35
CA LYS A 175 -38.78 -3.41 6.39
C LYS A 175 -37.64 -2.59 5.78
N ASP A 176 -37.31 -1.49 6.44
CA ASP A 176 -36.15 -0.68 6.10
C ASP A 176 -34.85 -1.51 6.19
N VAL A 177 -33.98 -1.30 5.19
CA VAL A 177 -32.67 -1.98 5.08
C VAL A 177 -31.60 -1.29 5.92
N GLY A 178 -31.85 -0.06 6.39
CA GLY A 178 -30.90 0.74 7.15
C GLY A 178 -29.69 1.10 6.30
N ASP A 179 -28.50 1.05 6.90
CA ASP A 179 -27.23 1.42 6.26
C ASP A 179 -26.53 0.29 5.48
N ARG A 180 -27.21 -0.84 5.27
CA ARG A 180 -26.57 -2.07 4.75
C ARG A 180 -26.04 -1.90 3.33
N ARG A 181 -26.66 -1.06 2.51
CA ARG A 181 -26.22 -0.81 1.12
C ARG A 181 -24.96 0.04 1.10
N GLU A 182 -24.92 1.08 1.92
CA GLU A 182 -23.77 1.95 2.13
C GLU A 182 -22.57 1.15 2.66
N ARG A 183 -22.80 0.24 3.61
CA ARG A 183 -21.76 -0.67 4.11
C ARG A 183 -21.20 -1.59 3.02
N ILE A 184 -22.04 -2.10 2.12
CA ILE A 184 -21.56 -2.89 0.98
C ILE A 184 -20.73 -2.02 0.03
N SER A 185 -21.15 -0.77 -0.20
CA SER A 185 -20.39 0.19 -1.02
C SER A 185 -18.99 0.44 -0.43
N GLU A 186 -18.89 0.69 0.87
CA GLU A 186 -17.60 0.91 1.55
C GLU A 186 -16.72 -0.36 1.56
N LEU A 187 -17.32 -1.54 1.76
CA LEU A 187 -16.60 -2.81 1.66
C LEU A 187 -16.02 -3.05 0.25
N ASN A 188 -16.77 -2.68 -0.79
CA ASN A 188 -16.28 -2.76 -2.17
C ASN A 188 -15.15 -1.74 -2.42
N LYS A 189 -15.27 -0.53 -1.85
CA LYS A 189 -14.20 0.47 -1.90
C LYS A 189 -12.93 -0.05 -1.23
N SER A 190 -13.04 -0.73 -0.09
CA SER A 190 -11.89 -1.40 0.54
C SER A 190 -11.23 -2.46 -0.35
N LYS A 191 -11.98 -3.19 -1.19
CA LYS A 191 -11.37 -4.10 -2.18
C LYS A 191 -10.62 -3.34 -3.27
N SER A 192 -11.17 -2.21 -3.72
CA SER A 192 -10.48 -1.33 -4.67
C SER A 192 -9.18 -0.77 -4.08
N ASP A 193 -9.15 -0.43 -2.79
CA ASP A 193 -7.92 0.01 -2.12
C ASP A 193 -6.86 -1.08 -2.11
N ILE A 194 -7.24 -2.32 -1.76
CA ILE A 194 -6.33 -3.48 -1.78
C ILE A 194 -5.75 -3.70 -3.18
N ALA A 195 -6.60 -3.63 -4.22
CA ALA A 195 -6.14 -3.75 -5.59
C ALA A 195 -5.18 -2.62 -5.99
N ALA A 196 -5.49 -1.38 -5.62
CA ALA A 196 -4.62 -0.24 -5.90
C ALA A 196 -3.27 -0.36 -5.19
N MET A 197 -3.25 -0.81 -3.93
CA MET A 197 -2.00 -1.07 -3.19
C MET A 197 -1.17 -2.20 -3.80
N ARG A 198 -1.80 -3.24 -4.36
CA ARG A 198 -1.09 -4.31 -5.08
C ARG A 198 -0.50 -3.84 -6.41
N ASP A 199 -1.18 -2.94 -7.09
CA ASP A 199 -0.75 -2.42 -8.40
C ASP A 199 0.27 -1.26 -8.27
N ASP A 200 0.48 -0.72 -7.07
CA ASP A 200 1.44 0.35 -6.83
C ASP A 200 2.88 -0.14 -6.96
N LYS A 201 3.68 0.64 -7.70
CA LYS A 201 5.09 0.36 -7.97
C LYS A 201 6.03 1.24 -7.17
N VAL A 202 5.48 2.24 -6.46
CA VAL A 202 6.26 3.22 -5.71
C VAL A 202 6.40 2.79 -4.26
N HIS A 203 5.34 2.26 -3.66
CA HIS A 203 5.31 1.88 -2.25
C HIS A 203 5.11 0.38 -2.05
N GLU A 204 5.79 -0.17 -1.04
CA GLU A 204 5.56 -1.49 -0.50
C GLU A 204 4.60 -1.40 0.70
N PHE A 205 3.46 -2.07 0.65
CA PHE A 205 2.47 -2.06 1.73
C PHE A 205 2.61 -3.28 2.65
N ARG A 206 2.69 -3.02 3.97
CA ARG A 206 2.86 -4.07 4.99
C ARG A 206 1.77 -4.02 6.05
N TYR A 207 1.24 -5.18 6.44
CA TYR A 207 0.38 -5.27 7.62
C TYR A 207 1.20 -5.65 8.85
N ALA A 208 0.98 -4.97 9.97
CA ALA A 208 1.67 -5.30 11.22
C ALA A 208 0.75 -5.18 12.42
N LEU A 209 0.95 -6.02 13.44
CA LEU A 209 0.29 -5.82 14.73
C LEU A 209 0.94 -4.64 15.46
N THR A 210 0.12 -3.74 15.99
CA THR A 210 0.59 -2.65 16.86
C THR A 210 0.84 -3.14 18.29
N PRO A 211 2.01 -2.87 18.89
CA PRO A 211 2.29 -3.20 20.30
C PRO A 211 1.35 -2.49 21.28
N ASP A 212 0.82 -1.32 20.89
CA ASP A 212 0.01 -0.45 21.73
C ASP A 212 -1.50 -0.61 21.50
N ASN A 213 -1.93 -1.58 20.68
CA ASN A 213 -3.31 -1.70 20.17
C ASN A 213 -3.83 -0.39 19.55
N ARG A 214 -2.93 0.42 18.98
CA ARG A 214 -3.25 1.61 18.18
C ARG A 214 -2.94 1.38 16.72
N PRO A 215 -3.98 1.25 15.90
CA PRO A 215 -3.87 1.27 14.47
C PRO A 215 -3.33 2.59 13.99
N LEU A 216 -2.46 2.50 12.99
CA LEU A 216 -1.72 3.62 12.47
C LEU A 216 -1.12 3.23 11.12
N THR A 217 -1.14 4.15 10.18
CA THR A 217 -0.42 3.98 8.91
C THR A 217 0.81 4.89 8.89
N THR A 218 1.99 4.29 8.81
CA THR A 218 3.26 5.03 8.80
C THR A 218 4.20 4.56 7.71
N PRO A 219 4.88 5.46 6.99
CA PRO A 219 5.98 5.06 6.14
C PRO A 219 7.25 4.74 6.95
N GLN A 220 8.09 3.85 6.42
CA GLN A 220 9.44 3.55 6.92
C GLN A 220 10.50 4.13 5.96
N ASN A 221 11.67 4.44 6.52
CA ASN A 221 12.86 4.98 5.85
C ASN A 221 12.67 6.32 5.11
N ASP A 222 12.10 6.28 3.92
CA ASP A 222 12.02 7.38 2.95
C ASP A 222 10.61 7.58 2.35
N GLY A 223 9.62 6.81 2.81
CA GLY A 223 8.28 6.79 2.21
C GLY A 223 7.98 5.49 1.48
N SER A 224 9.00 4.79 0.97
CA SER A 224 8.84 3.63 0.07
C SER A 224 8.19 2.40 0.69
N VAL A 225 8.13 2.29 2.02
CA VAL A 225 7.45 1.18 2.69
C VAL A 225 6.37 1.75 3.60
N VAL A 226 5.11 1.45 3.35
CA VAL A 226 3.96 1.89 4.14
C VAL A 226 3.49 0.75 5.03
N THR A 227 3.64 0.91 6.34
CA THR A 227 3.17 -0.09 7.32
C THR A 227 1.82 0.32 7.90
N MET A 228 0.84 -0.55 7.71
CA MET A 228 -0.52 -0.50 8.23
C MET A 228 -0.58 -1.30 9.54
N TYR A 229 -0.36 -0.60 10.65
CA TYR A 229 -0.44 -1.19 11.97
C TYR A 229 -1.89 -1.39 12.39
N HIS A 230 -2.29 -2.58 12.85
CA HIS A 230 -3.67 -2.87 13.22
C HIS A 230 -3.77 -3.62 14.55
N ASP A 231 -4.93 -3.52 15.21
CA ASP A 231 -5.17 -4.09 16.56
C ASP A 231 -5.53 -5.60 16.55
N GLY A 232 -5.31 -6.27 15.41
CA GLY A 232 -5.74 -7.64 15.16
C GLY A 232 -7.22 -7.81 14.78
N THR A 233 -8.06 -6.79 14.87
CA THR A 233 -9.43 -6.84 14.33
C THR A 233 -9.45 -6.62 12.81
N THR A 234 -10.36 -7.30 12.12
CA THR A 234 -10.58 -7.03 10.69
C THR A 234 -11.09 -5.61 10.42
N GLY A 235 -11.86 -5.04 11.35
CA GLY A 235 -12.33 -3.65 11.22
C GLY A 235 -11.17 -2.66 11.22
N SER A 236 -10.22 -2.81 12.15
CA SER A 236 -8.99 -1.99 12.19
C SER A 236 -8.12 -2.24 10.96
N MET A 237 -7.98 -3.47 10.48
CA MET A 237 -7.23 -3.72 9.25
C MET A 237 -7.84 -2.96 8.05
N LEU A 238 -9.17 -2.92 7.94
CA LEU A 238 -9.85 -2.16 6.88
C LEU A 238 -9.72 -0.64 7.05
N HIS A 239 -9.61 -0.16 8.30
CA HIS A 239 -9.28 1.23 8.60
C HIS A 239 -7.91 1.59 8.00
N GLU A 240 -6.87 0.84 8.33
CA GLU A 240 -5.53 1.14 7.80
C GLU A 240 -5.40 0.88 6.31
N THR A 241 -6.10 -0.13 5.79
CA THR A 241 -6.17 -0.40 4.35
C THR A 241 -6.71 0.80 3.58
N ARG A 242 -7.66 1.56 4.17
CA ARG A 242 -8.14 2.81 3.56
C ARG A 242 -7.01 3.81 3.46
N HIS A 243 -6.23 4.02 4.52
CA HIS A 243 -5.08 4.91 4.47
C HIS A 243 -4.03 4.45 3.47
N GLY A 244 -3.73 3.16 3.41
CA GLY A 244 -2.84 2.61 2.38
C GLY A 244 -3.32 2.94 0.95
N GLY A 245 -4.60 2.73 0.66
CA GLY A 245 -5.19 3.14 -0.63
C GLY A 245 -5.11 4.65 -0.89
N GLN A 246 -5.30 5.47 0.14
CA GLN A 246 -5.19 6.93 0.03
C GLN A 246 -3.77 7.38 -0.33
N VAL A 247 -2.75 6.69 0.18
CA VAL A 247 -1.35 6.92 -0.20
C VAL A 247 -1.13 6.64 -1.68
N VAL A 248 -1.66 5.53 -2.21
CA VAL A 248 -1.55 5.21 -3.65
C VAL A 248 -2.21 6.29 -4.51
N THR A 249 -3.38 6.77 -4.11
CA THR A 249 -4.13 7.79 -4.86
C THR A 249 -3.57 9.21 -4.72
N GLY A 250 -2.58 9.42 -3.84
CA GLY A 250 -2.05 10.75 -3.51
C GLY A 250 -3.02 11.62 -2.70
N GLU A 251 -4.07 11.03 -2.10
CA GLU A 251 -4.97 11.70 -1.16
C GLU A 251 -4.25 12.01 0.16
N ILE A 252 -3.32 11.15 0.58
CA ILE A 252 -2.42 11.37 1.72
C ILE A 252 -0.97 11.41 1.23
N ASN A 253 -0.26 12.46 1.62
CA ASN A 253 1.19 12.57 1.48
C ASN A 253 1.86 12.50 2.85
N PHE A 254 3.08 12.00 2.94
CA PHE A 254 3.89 12.04 4.17
C PHE A 254 5.05 13.01 4.03
N VAL A 255 5.27 13.81 5.07
CA VAL A 255 6.39 14.76 5.18
C VAL A 255 7.29 14.38 6.33
N LYS A 256 8.60 14.64 6.17
CA LYS A 256 9.57 14.42 7.24
C LYS A 256 9.55 15.59 8.22
N ALA A 257 9.16 15.33 9.46
CA ALA A 257 9.21 16.28 10.56
C ALA A 257 10.67 16.62 10.92
N SER A 258 10.84 17.71 11.68
CA SER A 258 12.15 18.21 12.09
C SER A 258 12.95 17.25 12.98
N ASP A 259 12.26 16.36 13.69
CA ASP A 259 12.87 15.29 14.50
C ASP A 259 13.21 14.04 13.68
N GLY A 260 12.98 14.07 12.36
CA GLY A 260 13.24 12.97 11.45
C GLY A 260 12.11 11.96 11.34
N ALA A 261 11.02 12.10 12.11
CA ALA A 261 9.84 11.25 11.99
C ALA A 261 9.06 11.57 10.71
N TRP A 262 8.53 10.55 10.05
CA TRP A 262 7.60 10.77 8.94
C TRP A 262 6.19 10.93 9.50
N ILE A 263 5.56 12.06 9.17
CA ILE A 263 4.22 12.40 9.61
C ILE A 263 3.33 12.66 8.39
N PRO A 264 2.01 12.47 8.49
CA PRO A 264 1.09 12.92 7.44
C PRO A 264 1.31 14.42 7.16
N GLY A 265 1.35 14.78 5.88
CA GLY A 265 1.50 16.15 5.40
C GLY A 265 0.28 17.01 5.70
N SER A 266 0.36 18.31 5.41
CA SER A 266 -0.69 19.30 5.70
C SER A 266 -2.03 19.06 4.98
N GLU A 267 -2.08 18.11 4.04
CA GLU A 267 -3.29 17.71 3.31
C GLU A 267 -4.09 16.62 4.03
N TYR A 268 -3.48 15.91 4.98
CA TYR A 268 -4.18 14.93 5.82
C TYR A 268 -5.16 15.64 6.74
N GLY A 269 -6.43 15.26 6.65
CA GLY A 269 -7.51 15.91 7.37
C GLY A 269 -8.59 14.97 7.87
N VAL A 270 -9.55 15.58 8.57
CA VAL A 270 -10.71 14.90 9.17
C VAL A 270 -11.52 14.06 8.17
N ASN A 271 -11.45 14.36 6.87
CA ASN A 271 -12.16 13.63 5.83
C ASN A 271 -11.51 12.28 5.51
N ASP A 272 -10.18 12.19 5.62
CA ASP A 272 -9.44 10.96 5.37
C ASP A 272 -9.73 9.95 6.47
N GLU A 273 -9.63 10.41 7.72
CA GLU A 273 -10.05 9.67 8.91
C GLU A 273 -11.52 9.25 8.84
N MET A 274 -12.42 10.16 8.45
CA MET A 274 -13.82 9.82 8.26
C MET A 274 -13.99 8.66 7.25
N SER A 275 -13.22 8.64 6.17
CA SER A 275 -13.24 7.55 5.19
C SER A 275 -12.75 6.24 5.79
N SER A 276 -11.71 6.26 6.63
CA SER A 276 -11.15 5.07 7.29
C SER A 276 -12.09 4.50 8.36
N TYR A 277 -12.73 5.36 9.16
CA TYR A 277 -13.77 4.93 10.08
C TYR A 277 -15.00 4.36 9.38
N LYS A 278 -15.36 4.87 8.21
CA LYS A 278 -16.41 4.26 7.38
C LYS A 278 -16.02 2.87 6.91
N ALA A 279 -14.77 2.66 6.50
CA ALA A 279 -14.25 1.34 6.16
C ALA A 279 -14.33 0.36 7.35
N GLN A 280 -13.89 0.77 8.55
CA GLN A 280 -14.00 -0.03 9.78
C GLN A 280 -15.45 -0.37 10.14
N TYR A 281 -16.32 0.64 10.13
CA TYR A 281 -17.75 0.49 10.42
C TYR A 281 -18.43 -0.46 9.43
N SER A 282 -18.08 -0.38 8.15
CA SER A 282 -18.68 -1.19 7.09
C SER A 282 -18.63 -2.69 7.43
N TYR A 283 -17.52 -3.13 8.02
CA TYR A 283 -17.32 -4.50 8.48
C TYR A 283 -17.98 -4.76 9.85
N ASN A 284 -17.68 -3.94 10.85
CA ASN A 284 -18.12 -4.15 12.23
C ASN A 284 -19.66 -4.01 12.36
N GLY A 285 -20.21 -2.94 11.79
CA GLY A 285 -21.62 -2.55 11.90
C GLY A 285 -21.96 -1.76 13.16
N SER A 286 -20.93 -1.39 13.92
CA SER A 286 -21.00 -0.44 15.02
C SER A 286 -19.60 0.12 15.26
N LEU A 287 -19.53 1.32 15.83
CA LEU A 287 -18.29 1.91 16.34
C LEU A 287 -18.56 2.49 17.73
N ASP A 288 -17.83 2.05 18.74
CA ASP A 288 -17.91 2.64 20.07
C ASP A 288 -16.77 3.64 20.24
N TYR A 289 -17.04 4.86 20.69
CA TYR A 289 -16.03 5.89 20.89
C TYR A 289 -16.21 6.64 22.21
N GLU A 290 -15.13 7.25 22.69
CA GLU A 290 -15.13 8.16 23.83
C GLU A 290 -14.99 9.60 23.34
N ILE A 291 -15.64 10.54 24.01
CA ILE A 291 -15.53 11.96 23.67
C ILE A 291 -14.37 12.57 24.46
N HIS A 292 -13.45 13.21 23.75
CA HIS A 292 -12.34 13.92 24.35
C HIS A 292 -12.63 15.42 24.55
N ALA A 293 -12.31 15.92 25.74
CA ALA A 293 -12.68 17.25 26.23
C ALA A 293 -12.00 18.45 25.53
N GLY A 294 -11.07 18.21 24.61
CA GLY A 294 -10.26 19.26 23.97
C GLY A 294 -10.98 20.06 22.88
N VAL A 295 -12.14 19.60 22.40
CA VAL A 295 -12.85 20.22 21.27
C VAL A 295 -14.36 20.18 21.55
N ILE A 296 -14.88 21.09 22.37
CA ILE A 296 -16.30 21.11 22.71
C ILE A 296 -16.94 22.48 22.44
N ASP A 297 -18.06 22.42 21.72
CA ASP A 297 -19.13 23.42 21.61
C ASP A 297 -19.43 24.10 22.98
N PRO A 298 -19.48 25.45 23.05
CA PRO A 298 -19.73 26.21 24.28
C PRO A 298 -20.94 25.76 25.12
N LYS A 299 -21.91 25.04 24.52
CA LYS A 299 -23.13 24.57 25.21
C LYS A 299 -22.91 23.45 26.22
N PHE A 300 -21.79 22.73 26.17
CA PHE A 300 -21.53 21.59 27.06
C PHE A 300 -20.55 21.90 28.20
N PHE A 301 -20.04 23.13 28.27
CA PHE A 301 -19.12 23.64 29.29
C PHE A 301 -19.62 23.50 30.75
N PRO A 302 -20.93 23.63 31.08
CA PRO A 302 -21.38 23.55 32.48
C PRO A 302 -21.24 22.16 33.10
N VAL A 303 -21.18 21.10 32.30
CA VAL A 303 -21.06 19.71 32.79
C VAL A 303 -19.60 19.36 33.12
N LEU A 304 -18.63 20.04 32.50
CA LEU A 304 -17.19 19.77 32.63
C LEU A 304 -16.57 20.21 33.96
N LEU A 305 -17.05 21.30 34.55
CA LEU A 305 -16.56 21.78 35.85
C LEU A 305 -16.85 20.81 36.99
N GLN A 306 -17.75 19.85 36.79
CA GLN A 306 -18.19 18.91 37.81
C GLN A 306 -17.37 17.60 37.85
N PHE A 307 -16.59 17.29 36.79
CA PHE A 307 -15.94 15.98 36.62
C PHE A 307 -14.40 16.02 36.49
N GLY A 308 -13.74 17.15 36.76
CA GLY A 308 -12.28 17.20 36.97
C GLY A 308 -11.41 16.65 35.83
N GLY A 309 -11.83 16.80 34.56
CA GLY A 309 -11.04 16.39 33.40
C GLY A 309 -11.13 14.89 33.03
N GLN A 310 -12.15 14.16 33.47
CA GLN A 310 -12.38 12.78 33.05
C GLN A 310 -13.13 12.66 31.71
N SER A 311 -12.85 11.55 30.99
CA SER A 311 -13.57 11.08 29.78
C SER A 311 -15.09 11.17 29.98
N LEU A 312 -15.78 11.82 29.04
CA LEU A 312 -17.23 11.96 29.07
C LEU A 312 -17.87 10.85 28.21
N ALA A 313 -18.78 10.10 28.84
CA ALA A 313 -19.78 9.18 28.27
C ALA A 313 -19.40 8.46 26.95
N ARG A 314 -19.09 7.16 27.04
CA ARG A 314 -18.96 6.25 25.88
C ARG A 314 -20.20 6.32 24.99
N ARG A 315 -20.00 6.55 23.69
CA ARG A 315 -21.05 6.60 22.67
C ARG A 315 -20.88 5.47 21.67
N SER A 316 -21.96 5.11 20.99
CA SER A 316 -21.97 4.10 19.95
C SER A 316 -22.64 4.62 18.68
N ILE A 317 -21.96 4.45 17.56
CA ILE A 317 -22.45 4.69 16.21
C ILE A 317 -23.07 3.40 15.72
N THR A 318 -24.32 3.49 15.26
CA THR A 318 -25.11 2.35 14.77
C THR A 318 -25.68 2.57 13.38
N ASN A 319 -25.32 3.70 12.75
CA ASN A 319 -25.57 3.97 11.35
C ASN A 319 -24.35 4.67 10.73
N ILE A 320 -23.88 4.19 9.57
CA ILE A 320 -22.68 4.71 8.91
C ILE A 320 -22.74 6.22 8.62
N ASN A 321 -23.93 6.77 8.40
CA ASN A 321 -24.13 8.19 8.11
C ASN A 321 -23.91 9.10 9.33
N GLN A 322 -23.78 8.52 10.53
CA GLN A 322 -23.40 9.26 11.75
C GLN A 322 -21.89 9.54 11.80
N ILE A 323 -21.09 8.86 10.96
CA ILE A 323 -19.65 9.11 10.84
C ILE A 323 -19.47 10.36 10.00
N THR A 324 -19.36 11.49 10.70
CA THR A 324 -19.24 12.84 10.13
C THR A 324 -17.97 13.50 10.63
N PRO A 325 -17.46 14.56 9.97
CA PRO A 325 -16.25 15.25 10.42
C PRO A 325 -16.33 15.74 11.86
N ALA A 326 -17.51 16.21 12.30
CA ALA A 326 -17.73 16.63 13.68
C ALA A 326 -17.57 15.49 14.69
N VAL A 327 -18.00 14.28 14.32
CA VAL A 327 -17.85 13.08 15.16
C VAL A 327 -16.38 12.66 15.24
N ILE A 328 -15.67 12.64 14.11
CA ILE A 328 -14.23 12.34 14.08
C ILE A 328 -13.43 13.35 14.92
N ASN A 329 -13.71 14.65 14.78
CA ASN A 329 -13.08 15.68 15.61
C ASN A 329 -13.37 15.49 17.11
N SER A 330 -14.56 14.98 17.47
CA SER A 330 -14.92 14.72 18.87
C SER A 330 -14.21 13.50 19.48
N MET A 331 -13.67 12.60 18.64
CA MET A 331 -12.88 11.43 19.05
C MET A 331 -11.43 11.83 19.41
N GLY A 332 -11.04 13.09 19.21
CA GLY A 332 -9.69 13.58 19.51
C GLY A 332 -8.68 13.40 18.38
N GLU A 333 -9.12 12.98 17.19
CA GLU A 333 -8.22 12.62 16.08
C GLU A 333 -7.97 13.77 15.09
N GLY A 334 -8.68 14.90 15.27
CA GLY A 334 -8.59 16.08 14.40
C GLY A 334 -7.55 17.14 14.78
N SER A 335 -6.65 16.88 15.74
CA SER A 335 -5.62 17.84 16.10
C SER A 335 -4.27 17.16 16.31
N ILE A 336 -3.41 17.29 15.30
CA ILE A 336 -1.96 17.32 15.50
C ILE A 336 -1.72 18.24 16.72
N PHE A 337 -0.98 17.77 17.71
CA PHE A 337 -0.82 18.36 19.05
C PHE A 337 -1.95 18.08 20.05
N VAL A 338 -1.98 16.85 20.56
CA VAL A 338 -1.83 16.49 21.99
C VAL A 338 -2.20 15.01 22.08
N GLY A 339 -1.29 14.18 22.59
CA GLY A 339 -1.45 12.73 22.63
C GLY A 339 -2.83 12.29 23.12
N GLN A 340 -3.60 11.66 22.24
CA GLN A 340 -4.85 11.00 22.60
C GLN A 340 -4.88 9.59 22.04
N LYS A 341 -5.64 8.79 22.77
CA LYS A 341 -5.64 7.34 22.85
C LYS A 341 -7.11 6.96 22.72
N TYR A 342 -7.38 5.88 21.97
CA TYR A 342 -8.59 5.05 21.93
C TYR A 342 -9.69 5.40 20.91
N VAL A 343 -9.95 4.43 20.00
CA VAL A 343 -11.29 3.90 19.68
C VAL A 343 -11.18 2.43 19.21
N TYR A 344 -11.06 1.45 20.13
CA TYR A 344 -11.35 0.05 19.77
C TYR A 344 -12.20 -0.66 20.82
N PRO A 345 -13.19 -1.48 20.41
CA PRO A 345 -13.97 -2.28 21.34
C PRO A 345 -13.01 -3.24 22.06
N ALA A 346 -13.09 -3.27 23.39
CA ALA A 346 -12.31 -4.19 24.21
C ALA A 346 -12.44 -5.62 23.69
N GLN A 347 -11.39 -6.12 23.02
CA GLN A 347 -11.23 -7.56 22.88
C GLN A 347 -10.89 -8.07 24.29
N PHE A 348 -11.81 -8.82 24.89
CA PHE A 348 -11.48 -9.70 26.00
C PHE A 348 -10.50 -10.76 25.48
N ILE A 349 -9.20 -10.47 25.53
CA ILE A 349 -8.15 -11.48 25.51
C ILE A 349 -7.34 -11.28 26.78
N LYS A 350 -7.53 -12.20 27.73
CA LYS A 350 -6.70 -12.33 28.93
C LYS A 350 -5.23 -12.49 28.51
N PRO A 351 -4.28 -11.95 29.27
CA PRO A 351 -2.86 -12.07 28.94
C PRO A 351 -2.48 -13.55 28.96
N LYS A 352 -2.01 -14.09 27.84
CA LYS A 352 -1.01 -15.15 27.91
C LYS A 352 0.34 -14.44 27.94
N GLN A 353 0.83 -14.25 29.17
CA GLN A 353 2.24 -14.47 29.45
C GLN A 353 2.64 -15.78 28.74
N TRP A 354 3.78 -15.80 28.06
CA TRP A 354 4.88 -16.69 28.44
C TRP A 354 6.18 -16.23 27.78
N ASN A 355 7.23 -16.35 28.59
CA ASN A 355 8.55 -15.74 28.55
C ASN A 355 9.42 -16.05 27.32
N SER A 356 10.42 -15.17 27.17
CA SER A 356 11.77 -15.43 26.68
C SER A 356 12.29 -16.86 26.92
N ASN A 357 12.84 -17.44 25.86
CA ASN A 357 14.20 -17.96 25.80
C ASN A 357 14.67 -17.97 24.35
#